data_AF-A0A182LX64-F1
#
_entry.id   AF-A0A182LX64-F1
#
_cell.length_a   1.000
_cell.length_b   1.000
_cell.length_c   1.000
_cell.angle_alpha   90.00
_cell.angle_beta   90.00
_cell.angle_gamma   90.00
#
_symmetry.space_group_name_H-M   'P 1'
#
loop_
_entity.id
_entity.type
_entity.pdbx_description
1 polymer ?
#
loop_
_entity_poly.entity_id
_entity_poly.type
_entity_poly.pdbx_seq_one_letter_code
_entity_poly.pdbx_strand_id
1 'polypeptide(L)'
;MDNPLFGTAHMLYEVDKKLMVLLHDGRTLIGYLRSVDQFANLVLHRTIERIHVGNEYGDIQRGVVIIRGENVVLLGEIDREKESNLPLREISVDDILDAQRREQEARQEKHRLVAKALKERGLNMNSEMAQDEF
;
A
#
# COMPACT_ATOMS: atom_id res chain seq x y z
N MET A 1 -27.06 8.87 -22.53
CA MET A 1 -27.12 8.04 -21.31
C MET A 1 -25.70 7.59 -21.06
N ASP A 2 -25.05 8.14 -20.04
CA ASP A 2 -23.73 7.66 -19.64
C ASP A 2 -23.92 6.28 -19.02
N ASN A 3 -23.44 5.25 -19.70
CA ASN A 3 -23.37 3.91 -19.14
C ASN A 3 -22.02 3.83 -18.39
N PRO A 4 -21.99 3.94 -17.05
CA PRO A 4 -20.74 3.92 -16.33
C PRO A 4 -20.03 2.59 -16.59
N LEU A 5 -18.74 2.66 -16.90
CA LEU A 5 -17.92 1.47 -17.04
C LEU A 5 -17.77 0.81 -15.67
N PHE A 6 -17.91 -0.51 -15.61
CA PHE A 6 -17.83 -1.30 -14.38
C PHE A 6 -16.53 -2.10 -14.31
N GLY A 7 -16.11 -2.43 -13.08
CA GLY A 7 -14.89 -3.21 -12.83
C GLY A 7 -13.65 -2.52 -13.39
N THR A 8 -12.75 -3.29 -14.00
CA THR A 8 -11.50 -2.79 -14.56
C THR A 8 -11.69 -1.70 -15.62
N ALA A 9 -12.81 -1.73 -16.35
CA ALA A 9 -13.10 -0.70 -17.36
C ALA A 9 -13.28 0.69 -16.75
N HIS A 10 -13.65 0.80 -15.46
CA HIS A 10 -13.69 2.07 -14.74
C HIS A 10 -12.32 2.74 -14.65
N MET A 11 -11.23 1.96 -14.60
CA MET A 11 -9.86 2.48 -14.48
C MET A 11 -9.42 3.31 -15.69
N LEU A 12 -10.11 3.20 -16.83
CA LEU A 12 -9.89 4.06 -17.99
C LEU A 12 -10.19 5.54 -17.67
N TYR A 13 -11.13 5.81 -16.76
CA TYR A 13 -11.42 7.16 -16.29
C TYR A 13 -10.36 7.71 -15.32
N GLU A 14 -9.52 6.82 -14.77
CA GLU A 14 -8.47 7.15 -13.81
C GLU A 14 -7.10 7.39 -14.47
N VAL A 15 -7.01 7.25 -15.79
CA VAL A 15 -5.79 7.54 -16.56
C VAL A 15 -5.42 9.01 -16.42
N ASP A 16 -4.12 9.27 -16.32
CA ASP A 16 -3.47 10.56 -16.09
C ASP A 16 -3.75 11.22 -14.72
N LYS A 17 -4.50 10.55 -13.84
CA LYS A 17 -4.70 11.00 -12.46
C LYS A 17 -3.62 10.47 -11.52
N LYS A 18 -3.44 11.15 -10.38
CA LYS A 18 -2.53 10.74 -9.31
C LYS A 18 -3.26 9.72 -8.43
N LEU A 19 -2.79 8.48 -8.43
CA LEU A 19 -3.39 7.38 -7.67
C LEU A 19 -2.46 6.92 -6.54
N MET A 20 -3.07 6.49 -5.44
CA MET A 20 -2.46 5.62 -4.43
C MET A 20 -2.80 4.18 -4.77
N VAL A 21 -1.83 3.28 -4.68
CA VAL A 21 -1.99 1.84 -4.91
C VAL A 21 -1.39 1.10 -3.72
N LEU A 22 -2.19 0.26 -3.07
CA LEU A 22 -1.75 -0.63 -1.99
C LEU A 22 -1.49 -2.03 -2.58
N LEU A 23 -0.31 -2.57 -2.28
CA LEU A 23 0.12 -3.89 -2.73
C LEU A 23 -0.06 -4.95 -1.63
N HIS A 24 -0.08 -6.23 -2.03
CA HIS A 24 -0.23 -7.37 -1.13
C HIS A 24 0.94 -7.51 -0.12
N ASP A 25 2.12 -6.96 -0.44
CA ASP A 25 3.25 -6.92 0.48
C ASP A 25 3.18 -5.74 1.49
N GLY A 26 2.06 -5.00 1.49
CA GLY A 26 1.83 -3.85 2.37
C GLY A 26 2.47 -2.55 1.90
N ARG A 27 3.10 -2.52 0.72
CA ARG A 27 3.71 -1.30 0.18
C ARG A 27 2.66 -0.37 -0.42
N THR A 28 2.83 0.92 -0.18
CA THR A 28 1.99 1.98 -0.76
C THR A 28 2.76 2.70 -1.85
N LEU A 29 2.30 2.58 -3.09
CA LEU A 29 2.84 3.31 -4.24
C LEU A 29 1.92 4.47 -4.60
N ILE A 30 2.50 5.62 -4.88
CA ILE A 30 1.76 6.81 -5.31
C ILE A 30 2.36 7.33 -6.60
N GLY A 31 1.56 7.48 -7.65
CA GLY A 31 2.05 7.92 -8.96
C GLY A 31 0.93 8.30 -9.92
N TYR A 32 1.30 8.67 -11.14
CA TYR A 32 0.33 8.99 -12.19
C TYR A 32 0.05 7.73 -13.02
N LEU A 33 -1.22 7.32 -13.11
CA LEU A 33 -1.60 6.19 -13.95
C LEU A 33 -1.44 6.55 -15.43
N ARG A 34 -0.68 5.76 -16.18
CA ARG A 34 -0.47 5.99 -17.62
C ARG A 34 -1.12 4.94 -18.50
N SER A 35 -1.24 3.71 -18.01
CA SER A 35 -1.84 2.62 -18.74
C SER A 35 -2.37 1.57 -17.78
N VAL A 36 -3.45 0.93 -18.21
CA VAL A 36 -4.11 -0.18 -17.52
C VAL A 36 -4.60 -1.17 -18.57
N ASP A 37 -4.60 -2.45 -18.22
CA ASP A 37 -5.22 -3.51 -19.03
C ASP A 37 -6.42 -4.15 -18.30
N GLN A 38 -7.10 -5.10 -18.94
CA GLN A 38 -8.28 -5.77 -18.38
C GLN A 38 -8.00 -6.58 -17.10
N PHE A 39 -6.75 -6.92 -16.82
CA PHE A 39 -6.31 -7.64 -15.62
C PHE A 39 -5.83 -6.69 -14.52
N ALA A 40 -6.02 -5.38 -14.68
CA ALA A 40 -5.54 -4.35 -13.78
C ALA A 40 -4.02 -4.33 -13.63
N ASN A 41 -3.25 -4.74 -14.65
CA ASN A 41 -1.83 -4.43 -14.71
C ASN A 41 -1.66 -2.92 -14.92
N LEU A 42 -0.87 -2.26 -14.08
CA LEU A 42 -0.77 -0.80 -14.05
C LEU A 42 0.62 -0.33 -14.48
N VAL A 43 0.66 0.75 -15.25
CA VAL A 43 1.88 1.53 -15.47
C VAL A 43 1.75 2.86 -14.75
N LEU A 44 2.56 3.05 -13.71
CA LEU A 44 2.65 4.31 -12.97
C LEU A 44 3.91 5.09 -13.38
N HIS A 45 3.78 6.41 -13.49
CA HIS A 45 4.87 7.33 -13.76
C HIS A 45 5.04 8.35 -12.63
N ARG A 46 6.29 8.80 -12.40
CA ARG A 46 6.67 9.63 -11.24
C ARG A 46 6.20 9.02 -9.92
N THR A 47 6.39 7.71 -9.83
CA THR A 47 5.96 6.90 -8.70
C THR A 47 6.90 7.12 -7.54
N ILE A 48 6.32 7.36 -6.38
CA ILE A 48 6.97 7.25 -5.08
C ILE A 48 6.44 6.02 -4.35
N GLU A 49 7.26 5.47 -3.46
CA GLU A 49 6.82 4.54 -2.45
C GLU A 49 6.76 5.28 -1.12
N ARG A 50 5.58 5.33 -0.51
CA ARG A 50 5.37 5.99 0.77
C ARG A 50 5.32 4.96 1.88
N ILE A 51 6.21 5.09 2.85
CA ILE A 51 6.23 4.25 4.05
C ILE A 51 5.57 5.04 5.18
N HIS A 52 4.66 4.40 5.91
CA HIS A 52 3.97 4.98 7.06
C HIS A 52 4.38 4.24 8.33
N VAL A 53 4.77 4.98 9.37
CA VAL A 53 5.07 4.42 10.70
C VAL A 53 4.47 5.36 11.75
N GLY A 54 3.41 4.93 12.44
CA GLY A 54 2.67 5.78 13.37
C GLY A 54 2.13 7.06 12.71
N ASN A 55 2.56 8.23 13.20
CA ASN A 55 2.18 9.54 12.65
C ASN A 55 3.23 10.12 11.68
N GLU A 56 4.18 9.31 11.22
CA GLU A 56 5.29 9.72 10.36
C GLU A 56 5.21 9.02 9.01
N TYR A 57 5.73 9.67 7.97
CA TYR A 57 5.86 9.07 6.65
C TYR A 57 7.16 9.49 5.96
N GLY A 58 7.62 8.69 5.01
CA GLY A 58 8.73 9.04 4.14
C GLY A 58 8.55 8.48 2.73
N ASP A 59 9.03 9.25 1.75
CA ASP A 59 8.80 9.00 0.33
C ASP A 59 10.09 8.59 -0.40
N ILE A 60 10.07 7.42 -1.04
CA ILE A 60 11.18 6.88 -1.82
C ILE A 60 10.85 7.01 -3.31
N GLN A 61 11.70 7.69 -4.09
CA GLN A 61 11.50 7.83 -5.53
C GLN A 61 11.70 6.49 -6.25
N ARG A 62 10.72 6.09 -7.06
CA ARG A 62 10.74 4.85 -7.87
C ARG A 62 10.69 5.11 -9.38
N GLY A 63 10.20 6.26 -9.83
CA GLY A 63 10.22 6.65 -11.24
C GLY A 63 9.07 6.02 -12.03
N VAL A 64 9.37 5.13 -13.00
CA VAL A 64 8.35 4.38 -13.75
C VAL A 64 8.27 2.98 -13.17
N VAL A 65 7.05 2.56 -12.79
CA VAL A 65 6.81 1.24 -12.20
C VAL A 65 5.71 0.54 -12.98
N ILE A 66 5.93 -0.73 -13.30
CA ILE A 66 4.92 -1.63 -13.85
C ILE A 66 4.50 -2.56 -12.71
N ILE A 67 3.21 -2.56 -12.39
CA ILE A 67 2.61 -3.36 -11.33
C ILE A 67 1.76 -4.44 -11.96
N ARG A 68 1.96 -5.69 -11.53
CA ARG A 68 1.12 -6.80 -11.95
C ARG A 68 -0.18 -6.81 -11.17
N GLY A 69 -1.31 -6.95 -11.85
CA GLY A 69 -2.65 -6.70 -11.31
C GLY A 69 -3.03 -7.58 -10.13
N GLU A 70 -2.55 -8.83 -10.06
CA GLU A 70 -2.85 -9.69 -8.91
C GLU A 70 -2.17 -9.25 -7.60
N ASN A 71 -1.15 -8.39 -7.68
CA ASN A 71 -0.51 -7.85 -6.48
C ASN A 71 -1.21 -6.59 -5.95
N VAL A 72 -2.21 -6.06 -6.68
CA VAL A 72 -2.96 -4.87 -6.29
C VAL A 72 -4.08 -5.29 -5.33
N VAL A 73 -4.05 -4.73 -4.13
CA VAL A 73 -5.13 -4.91 -3.14
C VAL A 73 -6.23 -3.88 -3.38
N LEU A 74 -5.84 -2.61 -3.44
CA LEU A 74 -6.74 -1.50 -3.74
C LEU A 74 -5.97 -0.34 -4.39
N LEU A 75 -6.74 0.56 -4.99
CA LEU A 75 -6.23 1.85 -5.46
C LEU A 75 -7.31 2.91 -5.35
N GLY A 76 -6.88 4.18 -5.32
CA GLY A 76 -7.78 5.31 -5.31
C GLY A 76 -7.10 6.59 -5.73
N GLU A 77 -7.87 7.50 -6.33
CA GLU A 77 -7.41 8.85 -6.65
C GLU A 77 -7.04 9.61 -5.38
N ILE A 78 -5.88 10.28 -5.41
CA ILE A 78 -5.44 11.15 -4.32
C ILE A 78 -5.95 12.56 -4.56
N ASP A 79 -6.78 13.01 -3.64
CA ASP A 79 -7.16 14.41 -3.50
C ASP A 79 -6.00 15.21 -2.86
N ARG A 80 -5.45 16.17 -3.61
CA ARG A 80 -4.29 16.98 -3.19
C ARG A 80 -4.59 17.90 -2.01
N GLU A 81 -5.82 18.39 -1.92
CA GLU A 81 -6.20 19.28 -0.82
C GLU A 81 -6.29 18.49 0.49
N LYS A 82 -6.86 17.28 0.43
CA LYS A 82 -6.91 16.40 1.60
C LYS A 82 -5.53 15.91 2.00
N GLU A 83 -4.68 15.55 1.04
CA GLU A 83 -3.30 15.12 1.29
C GLU A 83 -2.50 16.18 2.07
N SER A 84 -2.66 17.45 1.70
CA SER A 84 -1.96 18.57 2.35
C SER A 84 -2.41 18.85 3.79
N ASN A 85 -3.61 18.40 4.16
CA ASN A 85 -4.21 18.63 5.48
C ASN A 85 -4.06 17.43 6.43
N LEU A 86 -3.32 16.38 6.02
CA LEU A 86 -3.10 15.22 6.87
C LEU A 86 -2.20 15.56 8.07
N PRO A 87 -2.52 15.08 9.29
CA PRO A 87 -1.72 15.30 10.48
C PRO A 87 -0.49 14.36 10.54
N LEU A 88 0.19 14.17 9.40
CA LEU A 88 1.34 13.29 9.26
C LEU A 88 2.62 14.10 9.10
N ARG A 89 3.71 13.63 9.72
CA ARG A 89 5.03 14.28 9.66
C ARG A 89 5.92 13.60 8.63
N GLU A 90 6.37 14.36 7.64
CA GLU A 90 7.37 13.88 6.69
C GLU A 90 8.74 13.80 7.37
N ILE A 91 9.44 12.67 7.22
CA ILE A 91 10.79 12.43 7.72
C ILE A 91 11.70 11.91 6.60
N SER A 92 13.01 11.86 6.86
CA SER A 92 13.98 11.39 5.87
C SER A 92 13.79 9.91 5.53
N VAL A 93 14.26 9.49 4.35
CA VAL A 93 14.20 8.09 3.91
C VAL A 93 14.96 7.18 4.88
N ASP A 94 16.10 7.62 5.39
CA ASP A 94 16.89 6.82 6.33
C ASP A 94 16.13 6.65 7.67
N ASP A 95 15.56 7.73 8.20
CA ASP A 95 14.81 7.70 9.46
C ASP A 95 13.55 6.82 9.38
N ILE A 96 12.79 6.90 8.27
CA ILE A 96 11.57 6.09 8.11
C ILE A 96 11.90 4.60 7.95
N LEU A 97 13.00 4.26 7.26
CA LEU A 97 13.43 2.87 7.12
C LEU A 97 13.85 2.28 8.47
N ASP A 98 14.53 3.07 9.30
CA ASP A 98 14.90 2.67 10.65
C ASP A 98 13.70 2.57 11.59
N ALA A 99 12.70 3.44 11.43
CA ALA A 99 11.43 3.36 12.16
C ALA A 99 10.64 2.10 11.76
N GLN A 100 10.54 1.84 10.46
CA GLN A 100 9.83 0.67 9.91
C GLN A 100 10.47 -0.64 10.38
N ARG A 101 11.81 -0.72 10.37
CA ARG A 101 12.54 -1.91 10.85
C ARG A 101 12.20 -2.21 12.32
N ARG A 102 12.24 -1.19 13.19
CA ARG A 102 11.91 -1.34 14.61
C ARG A 102 10.47 -1.81 14.83
N GLU A 103 9.52 -1.26 14.06
CA GLU A 103 8.11 -1.67 14.14
C GLU A 103 7.92 -3.13 13.67
N GLN A 104 8.55 -3.53 12.57
CA GLN A 104 8.49 -4.89 12.06
C GLN A 104 9.08 -5.91 13.04
N GLU A 105 10.24 -5.62 13.64
CA GLU A 105 10.85 -6.47 14.66
C GLU A 105 9.94 -6.62 15.89
N ALA A 106 9.35 -5.52 16.37
CA ALA A 106 8.42 -5.54 17.50
C ALA A 106 7.13 -6.33 17.19
N ARG A 107 6.60 -6.16 15.97
CA ARG A 107 5.41 -6.87 15.49
C ARG A 107 5.67 -8.37 15.34
N GLN A 108 6.83 -8.75 14.80
CA GLN A 108 7.24 -10.15 14.68
C GLN A 108 7.39 -10.83 16.04
N GLU A 109 8.01 -10.16 17.01
CA GLU A 109 8.14 -10.73 18.37
C GLU A 109 6.77 -10.88 19.04
N LYS A 110 5.91 -9.85 18.96
CA LYS A 110 4.52 -9.94 19.45
C LYS A 110 3.77 -11.09 18.78
N HIS A 111 3.85 -11.21 17.46
CA HIS A 111 3.17 -12.26 16.71
C HIS A 111 3.68 -13.65 17.12
N ARG A 112 4.98 -13.81 17.32
CA ARG A 112 5.60 -15.05 17.80
C ARG A 112 5.10 -15.43 19.20
N LEU A 113 5.01 -14.47 20.11
CA LEU A 113 4.51 -14.69 21.47
C LEU A 113 3.02 -15.10 21.46
N VAL A 114 2.20 -14.40 20.68
CA VAL A 114 0.76 -14.71 20.52
C VAL A 114 0.57 -16.09 19.89
N ALA A 115 1.29 -16.40 18.81
CA ALA A 115 1.21 -17.70 18.15
C ALA A 115 1.61 -18.85 19.09
N LYS A 116 2.65 -18.65 19.92
CA LYS A 116 3.04 -19.63 20.93
C LYS A 116 1.92 -19.85 21.96
N ALA A 117 1.35 -18.77 22.50
CA ALA A 117 0.28 -18.85 23.50
C ALA A 117 -1.00 -19.50 22.95
N LEU A 118 -1.33 -19.24 21.67
CA LEU A 118 -2.48 -19.87 21.01
C LEU A 118 -2.25 -21.37 20.75
N LYS A 119 -1.03 -21.74 20.33
CA LYS A 119 -0.65 -23.14 20.12
C LYS A 119 -0.74 -23.95 21.41
N GLU A 120 -0.31 -23.38 22.54
CA GLU A 120 -0.45 -24.01 23.86
C GLU A 120 -1.91 -24.25 24.26
N ARG A 121 -2.85 -23.50 23.67
CA ARG A 121 -4.30 -23.65 23.86
C ARG A 121 -4.97 -24.50 22.78
N GLY A 122 -4.20 -25.13 21.90
CA GLY A 122 -4.73 -25.98 20.82
C GLY A 122 -5.33 -25.21 19.64
N LEU A 123 -5.07 -23.89 19.54
CA LEU A 123 -5.51 -23.06 18.43
C LEU A 123 -4.37 -22.90 17.42
N ASN A 124 -4.62 -23.19 16.15
CA ASN A 124 -3.69 -22.92 15.06
C ASN A 124 -4.02 -21.56 14.43
N MET A 125 -3.04 -20.66 14.40
CA MET A 125 -3.12 -19.45 13.57
C MET A 125 -2.88 -19.87 12.12
N ASN A 126 -3.90 -19.74 11.27
CA ASN A 126 -3.69 -19.80 9.83
C ASN A 126 -2.81 -18.61 9.44
N SER A 127 -1.67 -18.89 8.83
CA SER A 127 -0.67 -17.90 8.43
C SER A 127 -1.20 -16.84 7.45
N GLU A 128 -2.31 -17.12 6.77
CA GLU A 128 -3.00 -16.17 5.88
C GLU A 128 -3.70 -15.06 6.67
N MET A 129 -4.30 -15.34 7.83
CA MET A 129 -5.01 -14.32 8.63
C MET A 129 -4.08 -13.34 9.34
N ALA A 130 -2.79 -13.68 9.48
CA ALA A 130 -1.79 -12.81 10.10
C ALA A 130 -1.32 -11.68 9.16
N GLN A 131 -1.58 -11.82 7.84
CA GLN A 131 -1.29 -10.79 6.86
C GLN A 131 -2.44 -9.77 6.73
N ASP A 132 -3.63 -10.07 7.26
CA ASP A 132 -4.82 -9.21 7.15
C ASP A 132 -4.95 -8.16 8.28
N GLU A 133 -3.98 -8.05 9.18
CA GLU A 133 -3.88 -6.88 10.07
C GLU A 133 -3.22 -5.71 9.31
N PHE A 134 -3.94 -5.14 8.36
CA PHE A 134 -3.69 -3.82 7.77
C PHE A 134 -4.94 -2.96 7.89
#